data_AF-B1T479-F1
#
_entry.id   AF-B1T479-F1
#
_cell.length_a   1.000
_cell.length_b   1.000
_cell.length_c   1.000
_cell.angle_alpha   90.00
_cell.angle_beta   90.00
_cell.angle_gamma   90.00
#
_symmetry.space_group_name_H-M   'P 1'
#
loop_
_entity.id
_entity.type
_entity.pdbx_description
1 polymer ?
#
loop_
_entity_poly.entity_id
_entity_poly.type
_entity_poly.pdbx_seq_one_letter_code
_entity_poly.pdbx_strand_id
1 'polypeptide(L)' 'MTNIDTDLPVMVTGATGYVAGWLVKRLLEAGVTVHAAVRNPDDPDKLKHLQRIAASQPGTIRYF' A
#
# COMPACT_ATOMS: atom_id res chain seq x y z
N MET A 1 -5.40 -20.59 0.98
CA MET A 1 -4.88 -19.22 1.19
C MET A 1 -3.55 -19.15 0.47
N THR A 2 -3.36 -18.21 -0.45
CA THR A 2 -2.10 -18.10 -1.21
C THR A 2 -1.03 -17.57 -0.28
N ASN A 3 0.12 -18.25 -0.19
CA ASN A 3 1.27 -17.73 0.56
C ASN A 3 1.87 -16.57 -0.24
N ILE A 4 1.95 -15.38 0.36
CA ILE A 4 2.58 -14.22 -0.27
C ILE A 4 4.02 -14.17 0.25
N ASP A 5 4.99 -14.19 -0.66
CA ASP A 5 6.38 -13.92 -0.30
C ASP A 5 6.50 -12.45 0.13
N THR A 6 6.97 -12.25 1.35
CA THR A 6 7.08 -10.92 1.98
C THR A 6 8.52 -10.40 2.02
N ASP A 7 9.50 -11.18 1.53
CA ASP A 7 10.92 -10.80 1.57
C ASP A 7 11.22 -9.67 0.59
N LEU A 8 10.42 -9.56 -0.49
CA LEU A 8 10.57 -8.53 -1.50
C LEU A 8 9.40 -7.52 -1.50
N PRO A 9 9.68 -6.23 -1.76
CA PRO A 9 8.62 -5.23 -1.91
C PRO A 9 7.73 -5.47 -3.14
N VAL A 10 6.47 -5.05 -3.05
CA VAL A 10 5.51 -5.09 -4.16
C VAL A 10 5.17 -3.67 -4.61
N MET A 11 5.32 -3.39 -5.91
CA MET A 11 4.90 -2.13 -6.53
C MET A 11 3.41 -2.17 -6.90
N VAL A 12 2.64 -1.19 -6.43
CA VAL A 12 1.24 -0.98 -6.80
C VAL A 12 1.12 0.34 -7.52
N THR A 13 0.81 0.29 -8.81
CA THR A 13 0.56 1.47 -9.65
C THR A 13 -0.86 1.99 -9.46
N GLY A 14 -1.01 3.32 -9.39
CA GLY A 14 -2.33 3.93 -9.14
C GLY A 14 -2.85 3.59 -7.74
N ALA A 15 -1.96 3.55 -6.75
CA ALA A 15 -2.23 3.02 -5.41
C ALA A 15 -3.41 3.70 -4.70
N THR A 16 -3.72 4.96 -5.04
CA THR A 16 -4.88 5.70 -4.51
C THR A 16 -6.22 5.33 -5.17
N GLY A 17 -6.22 4.42 -6.14
CA GLY A 17 -7.42 3.99 -6.85
C GLY A 17 -8.32 3.11 -5.96
N TYR A 18 -9.61 3.06 -6.30
CA TYR A 18 -10.62 2.35 -5.50
C TYR A 18 -10.25 0.86 -5.26
N VAL A 19 -9.90 0.12 -6.31
CA VAL A 19 -9.49 -1.29 -6.21
C VAL A 19 -8.08 -1.42 -5.63
N ALA A 20 -7.17 -0.52 -6.02
CA ALA A 20 -5.79 -0.54 -5.56
C ALA A 20 -5.68 -0.37 -4.03
N GLY A 21 -6.52 0.47 -3.42
CA GLY A 21 -6.54 0.63 -1.97
C GLY A 21 -6.85 -0.67 -1.22
N TRP A 22 -7.74 -1.51 -1.74
CA TRP A 22 -8.03 -2.84 -1.18
C TRP A 22 -6.88 -3.83 -1.39
N LEU A 23 -6.20 -3.77 -2.53
CA LEU A 23 -4.99 -4.56 -2.78
C LEU A 23 -3.88 -4.17 -1.80
N VAL A 24 -3.62 -2.86 -1.64
CA VAL A 24 -2.64 -2.34 -0.68
C VAL A 24 -2.97 -2.82 0.73
N LYS A 25 -4.23 -2.75 1.16
CA LYS A 25 -4.67 -3.29 2.46
C LYS A 25 -4.29 -4.76 2.64
N ARG A 26 -4.59 -5.61 1.66
CA ARG A 26 -4.29 -7.06 1.74
C ARG A 26 -2.79 -7.36 1.75
N LEU A 27 -1.99 -6.61 0.98
CA LEU A 27 -0.54 -6.75 0.99
C LEU A 27 0.06 -6.34 2.34
N LEU A 28 -0.41 -5.22 2.89
CA LEU A 28 0.03 -4.75 4.20
C LEU A 28 -0.42 -5.70 5.33
N GLU A 29 -1.62 -6.27 5.26
CA GLU A 29 -2.10 -7.32 6.16
C GLU A 29 -1.19 -8.55 6.16
N ALA A 30 -0.64 -8.91 5.00
CA ALA A 30 0.31 -10.00 4.85
C ALA A 30 1.73 -9.66 5.34
N GLY A 31 2.00 -8.41 5.75
CA GLY A 31 3.31 -7.97 6.21
C GLY A 31 4.24 -7.47 5.09
N VAL A 32 3.74 -7.33 3.86
CA VAL A 32 4.55 -6.91 2.71
C VAL A 32 4.94 -5.43 2.81
N THR A 33 6.14 -5.09 2.32
CA THR A 33 6.47 -3.69 2.00
C THR A 33 5.85 -3.29 0.65
N VAL A 34 4.94 -2.33 0.67
CA VAL A 34 4.26 -1.82 -0.53
C VAL A 34 4.95 -0.55 -1.02
N HIS A 35 5.38 -0.55 -2.28
CA HIS A 35 5.75 0.63 -3.03
C HIS A 35 4.51 1.17 -3.75
N ALA A 36 3.94 2.25 -3.24
CA ALA A 36 2.72 2.84 -3.74
C ALA A 36 3.05 3.96 -4.74
N ALA A 37 2.96 3.67 -6.04
CA ALA A 37 3.09 4.69 -7.07
C ALA A 37 1.79 5.51 -7.15
N VAL A 38 1.92 6.81 -6.86
CA VAL A 38 0.85 7.79 -6.77
C VAL A 38 1.11 8.95 -7.73
N ARG A 39 0.09 9.80 -7.96
CA ARG A 39 0.27 10.94 -8.86
C ARG A 39 1.11 12.05 -8.23
N ASN A 40 0.92 12.30 -6.94
CA ASN A 40 1.67 13.28 -6.17
C ASN A 40 1.90 12.73 -4.75
N PRO A 41 3.14 12.39 -4.36
CA PRO A 41 3.45 11.89 -3.02
C PRO A 41 3.36 12.97 -1.93
N ASP A 42 3.32 14.24 -2.31
CA ASP A 42 3.22 15.38 -1.39
C ASP A 42 1.76 15.84 -1.14
N ASP A 43 0.76 15.10 -1.64
CA ASP A 43 -0.66 15.41 -1.47
C ASP A 43 -1.28 14.59 -0.32
N PRO A 44 -1.32 15.12 0.92
CA PRO A 44 -1.80 14.37 2.08
C PRO A 44 -3.29 14.01 1.98
N ASP A 45 -4.10 14.80 1.28
CA ASP A 45 -5.53 14.52 1.13
C ASP A 45 -5.76 13.28 0.26
N LYS A 46 -4.97 13.11 -0.80
CA LYS A 46 -5.00 11.90 -1.63
C LYS A 46 -4.45 10.69 -0.89
N LEU A 47 -3.43 10.86 -0.05
CA LEU A 47 -2.77 9.76 0.66
C LEU A 47 -3.47 9.32 1.95
N LYS A 48 -4.36 10.15 2.51
CA LYS A 48 -5.02 9.93 3.81
C LYS A 48 -5.59 8.52 4.01
N HIS A 49 -6.22 7.95 2.99
CA HIS A 49 -6.79 6.60 3.09
C HIS A 49 -5.72 5.51 3.15
N LEU A 50 -4.65 5.61 2.36
CA LEU A 50 -3.53 4.67 2.40
C LEU A 50 -2.76 4.77 3.72
N GLN A 51 -2.57 5.99 4.24
CA GLN A 51 -1.92 6.22 5.52
C GLN A 51 -2.71 5.59 6.68
N ARG A 52 -4.04 5.74 6.68
CA ARG A 52 -4.92 5.08 7.67
C ARG A 52 -4.83 3.56 7.62
N ILE A 53 -4.79 2.99 6.41
CA ILE A 53 -4.62 1.55 6.23
C ILE A 53 -3.27 1.12 6.80
N ALA A 54 -2.17 1.78 6.42
CA ALA A 54 -0.83 1.42 6.88
C ALA A 54 -0.66 1.56 8.40
N ALA A 55 -1.30 2.54 9.03
CA ALA A 55 -1.25 2.74 10.48
C ALA A 55 -1.83 1.56 11.29
N SER A 56 -2.63 0.68 10.67
CA SER A 56 -3.28 -0.46 11.34
C SER A 56 -2.76 -1.82 10.88
N GLN A 57 -1.67 -1.88 10.11
CA GLN A 57 -1.21 -3.12 9.47
C GLN A 57 0.28 -3.37 9.72
N PRO A 58 0.73 -4.64 9.71
CA PRO A 58 2.12 -5.00 9.99
C PRO A 58 3.08 -4.64 8.85
N GLY A 59 2.60 -4.58 7.61
CA GLY A 59 3.39 -4.18 6.45
C GLY A 59 3.75 -2.70 6.45
N THR A 60 4.73 -2.33 5.63
CA THR A 60 5.19 -0.93 5.46
C THR A 60 4.75 -0.37 4.12
N ILE A 61 4.43 0.92 4.04
CA ILE A 61 4.16 1.60 2.77
C ILE A 61 5.21 2.68 2.48
N ARG A 62 5.61 2.80 1.21
CA ARG A 62 6.48 3.87 0.70
C ARG A 62 5.82 4.49 -0.53
N TYR A 63 5.78 5.81 -0.62
CA TYR A 63 5.15 6.54 -1.73
C TYR A 63 6.20 6.89 -2.80
N PHE A 64 5.84 6.69 -4.06
CA PHE A 64 6.66 6.98 -5.26
C PHE A 64 5.86 7.81 -6.26
#